data_AF-A0A1G3A3D9-F1
#
_entry.id   AF-A0A1G3A3D9-F1
#
_cell.length_a   1.000
_cell.length_b   1.000
_cell.length_c   1.000
_cell.angle_alpha   90.00
_cell.angle_beta   90.00
_cell.angle_gamma   90.00
#
_symmetry.space_group_name_H-M   'P 1'
#
loop_
_entity.id
_entity.type
_entity.pdbx_description
1 polymer ?
#
loop_
_entity_poly.entity_id
_entity_poly.type
_entity_poly.pdbx_seq_one_letter_code
_entity_poly.pdbx_strand_id
1 'polypeptide(L)'
;MSLQKTGFIAFLWLCAFVAPAVAQESDEAAKKEEAAKQERVIPIGTIDQEIVEKAKVDGKYDELIYVLKVPEDKASYGEFKDWGHWGGGAWAGVSDNPAGYWVYVEPYWLVFKNKTSK
;
A
#
# COMPACT_ATOMS: atom_id res chain seq x y z
N MET A 1 45.23 32.29 -40.74
CA MET A 1 45.28 31.30 -41.83
C MET A 1 44.54 30.07 -41.31
N SER A 2 43.22 29.90 -41.44
CA SER A 2 42.42 29.68 -42.67
C SER A 2 43.14 28.91 -43.75
N LEU A 3 42.81 27.62 -43.91
CA LEU A 3 42.48 27.07 -45.22
C LEU A 3 41.58 25.84 -45.09
N GLN A 4 40.40 25.96 -45.68
CA GLN A 4 39.37 24.95 -45.80
C GLN A 4 39.72 23.93 -46.89
N LYS A 5 39.16 22.72 -46.82
CA LYS A 5 38.63 22.02 -48.00
C LYS A 5 37.56 21.00 -47.62
N THR A 6 36.35 21.39 -47.98
CA THR A 6 35.10 20.65 -48.20
C THR A 6 35.25 19.39 -49.06
N GLY A 7 34.40 18.39 -48.79
CA GLY A 7 34.18 17.26 -49.69
C GLY A 7 33.19 16.24 -49.14
N PHE A 8 31.90 16.59 -49.16
CA PHE A 8 30.75 15.68 -49.00
C PHE A 8 30.83 14.49 -49.97
N ILE A 9 30.46 13.29 -49.54
CA ILE A 9 29.54 12.36 -50.26
C ILE A 9 29.08 11.27 -49.28
N ALA A 10 27.78 11.36 -48.97
CA ALA A 10 26.84 10.28 -48.73
C ALA A 10 27.32 9.01 -48.02
N PHE A 11 27.05 8.95 -46.71
CA PHE A 11 26.36 7.77 -46.20
C PHE A 11 25.09 8.24 -45.51
N LEU A 12 24.01 8.13 -46.28
CA LEU A 12 22.62 8.06 -45.81
C LEU A 12 22.53 6.92 -44.79
N TRP A 13 22.95 7.19 -43.55
CA TRP A 13 22.51 6.43 -42.40
C TRP A 13 21.31 7.18 -41.80
N LEU A 14 20.17 6.84 -42.40
CA LEU A 14 18.88 6.68 -41.77
C LEU A 14 18.55 7.64 -40.61
N CYS A 15 17.71 8.61 -40.97
CA CYS A 15 16.69 9.25 -40.14
C CYS A 15 16.39 8.54 -38.81
N ALA A 16 16.69 9.21 -37.69
CA ALA A 16 15.71 9.52 -36.62
C ALA A 16 16.42 10.17 -35.43
N PHE A 17 16.92 11.40 -35.59
CA PHE A 17 17.08 12.30 -34.46
C PHE A 17 15.74 13.04 -34.27
N VAL A 18 14.75 12.35 -33.73
CA VAL A 18 13.54 12.94 -33.14
C VAL A 18 13.25 12.12 -31.90
N ALA A 19 13.66 12.62 -30.74
CA ALA A 19 13.18 12.09 -29.48
C ALA A 19 11.67 12.37 -29.34
N PRO A 20 10.94 11.50 -28.65
CA PRO A 20 10.11 12.04 -27.59
C PRO A 20 10.45 11.37 -26.26
N ALA A 21 10.61 12.21 -25.26
CA ALA A 21 10.71 11.89 -23.86
C ALA A 21 9.40 11.29 -23.32
N VAL A 22 8.98 10.11 -23.80
CA VAL A 22 7.72 9.43 -23.42
C VAL A 22 7.97 7.93 -23.21
N ALA A 23 8.88 7.59 -22.30
CA ALA A 23 9.05 6.21 -21.84
C ALA A 23 9.42 6.11 -20.36
N GLN A 24 9.20 7.17 -19.59
CA GLN A 24 9.54 7.20 -18.15
C GLN A 24 8.36 7.58 -17.25
N GLU A 25 7.13 7.61 -17.77
CA GLU A 25 5.93 7.92 -16.97
C GLU A 25 5.26 6.69 -16.32
N SER A 26 5.56 5.46 -16.75
CA SER A 26 4.92 4.24 -16.22
C SER A 26 5.53 3.72 -14.91
N ASP A 27 6.81 3.97 -14.67
CA ASP A 27 7.54 3.43 -13.52
C ASP A 27 7.46 4.31 -12.26
N GLU A 28 7.20 5.62 -12.42
CA GLU A 28 7.18 6.55 -11.30
C GLU A 28 5.84 6.49 -10.51
N ALA A 29 4.73 6.18 -11.18
CA ALA A 29 3.44 5.96 -10.54
C ALA A 29 3.44 4.70 -9.66
N ALA A 30 4.07 3.61 -10.13
CA ALA A 30 4.17 2.35 -9.38
C ALA A 30 5.03 2.48 -8.11
N LYS A 31 6.10 3.29 -8.14
CA LYS A 31 6.93 3.54 -6.94
C LYS A 31 6.27 4.47 -5.92
N LYS A 32 5.44 5.42 -6.37
CA LYS A 32 4.70 6.31 -5.48
C LYS A 32 3.53 5.59 -4.78
N GLU A 33 2.96 4.58 -5.44
CA GLU A 33 1.99 3.65 -4.86
C GLU A 33 2.63 2.69 -3.84
N GLU A 34 3.82 2.16 -4.14
CA GLU A 34 4.52 1.23 -3.24
C GLU A 34 5.03 1.92 -1.95
N ALA A 35 5.39 3.20 -2.00
CA ALA A 35 5.76 3.98 -0.81
C ALA A 35 4.57 4.36 0.08
N ALA A 36 3.39 4.62 -0.50
CA ALA A 36 2.14 4.81 0.25
C ALA A 36 1.65 3.49 0.91
N LYS A 37 2.10 2.35 0.39
CA LYS A 37 1.75 0.99 0.85
C LYS A 37 2.33 0.65 2.21
N GLN A 38 3.51 1.17 2.54
CA GLN A 38 4.22 0.87 3.79
C GLN A 38 3.84 1.82 4.94
N GLU A 39 3.18 2.95 4.64
CA GLU A 39 2.58 3.87 5.63
C GLU A 39 1.17 3.42 6.10
N ARG A 40 0.67 2.29 5.59
CA ARG A 40 -0.62 1.75 6.00
C ARG A 40 -0.65 1.26 7.44
N VAL A 41 0.50 0.95 8.04
CA VAL A 41 0.58 0.53 9.44
C VAL A 41 0.48 1.75 10.34
N ILE A 42 -0.58 1.81 11.13
CA ILE A 42 -0.87 2.96 11.98
C ILE A 42 -0.39 2.68 13.42
N PRO A 43 0.30 3.62 14.08
CA PRO A 43 0.72 3.43 15.47
C PRO A 43 -0.49 3.27 16.40
N ILE A 44 -0.41 2.29 17.29
CA ILE A 44 -1.42 2.07 18.33
C ILE A 44 -1.53 3.31 19.19
N GLY A 45 -2.77 3.77 19.44
CA GLY A 45 -3.06 4.97 20.22
C GLY A 45 -3.30 6.24 19.39
N THR A 46 -3.13 6.17 18.06
CA THR A 46 -3.48 7.28 17.15
C THR A 46 -4.87 7.16 16.53
N ILE A 47 -5.53 6.00 16.71
CA ILE A 47 -6.89 5.74 16.24
C ILE A 47 -7.91 6.18 17.28
N ASP A 48 -9.04 6.69 16.81
CA ASP A 48 -10.20 7.02 17.64
C ASP A 48 -10.63 5.83 18.49
N GLN A 49 -10.79 6.06 19.79
CA GLN A 49 -11.14 5.02 20.75
C GLN A 49 -12.48 4.34 20.42
N GLU A 50 -13.43 5.07 19.84
CA GLU A 50 -14.72 4.51 19.40
C GLU A 50 -14.55 3.39 18.36
N ILE A 51 -13.61 3.55 17.43
CA ILE A 51 -13.29 2.52 16.41
C ILE A 51 -12.72 1.28 17.10
N VAL A 52 -11.83 1.48 18.08
CA VAL A 52 -11.23 0.39 18.87
C VAL A 52 -12.29 -0.36 19.66
N GLU A 53 -13.20 0.34 20.34
CA GLU A 53 -14.28 -0.28 21.12
C GLU A 53 -15.26 -1.04 20.22
N LYS A 54 -15.61 -0.48 19.05
CA LYS A 54 -16.41 -1.19 18.04
C LYS A 54 -15.70 -2.47 17.56
N ALA A 55 -14.39 -2.40 17.36
CA ALA A 55 -13.58 -3.53 16.92
C ALA A 55 -13.42 -4.63 17.98
N LYS A 56 -13.58 -4.32 19.27
CA LYS A 56 -13.59 -5.34 20.34
C LYS A 56 -14.81 -6.26 20.32
N VAL A 57 -15.84 -5.94 19.53
CA VAL A 57 -17.09 -6.73 19.38
C VAL A 57 -17.69 -7.07 20.74
N ASP A 58 -18.07 -6.04 21.51
CA ASP A 58 -18.64 -6.17 22.86
C ASP A 58 -17.71 -6.92 23.86
N GLY A 59 -16.41 -6.68 23.73
CA GLY A 59 -15.37 -7.28 24.59
C GLY A 59 -14.99 -8.71 24.22
N LYS A 60 -15.37 -9.19 23.04
CA LYS A 60 -14.93 -10.48 22.47
C LYS A 60 -13.41 -10.54 22.26
N TYR A 61 -12.78 -9.42 21.93
CA TYR A 61 -11.33 -9.35 21.70
C TYR A 61 -10.66 -8.37 22.66
N ASP A 62 -9.40 -8.67 23.01
CA ASP A 62 -8.60 -7.87 23.92
C ASP A 62 -7.12 -7.80 23.48
N GLU A 63 -6.39 -6.81 23.99
CA GLU A 63 -4.99 -6.53 23.64
C GLU A 63 -4.79 -6.21 22.15
N LEU A 64 -5.02 -4.95 21.77
CA LEU A 64 -4.76 -4.45 20.41
C LEU A 64 -3.25 -4.45 20.15
N ILE A 65 -2.81 -5.16 19.11
CA ILE A 65 -1.39 -5.33 18.77
C ILE A 65 -1.02 -4.78 17.39
N TYR A 66 -2.00 -4.48 16.55
CA TYR A 66 -1.74 -3.99 15.19
C TYR A 66 -2.93 -3.24 14.63
N VAL A 67 -2.63 -2.21 13.84
CA VAL A 67 -3.61 -1.44 13.08
C VAL A 67 -3.10 -1.22 11.67
N LEU A 68 -3.95 -1.50 10.69
CA LEU A 68 -3.64 -1.35 9.27
C LEU A 68 -4.75 -0.59 8.56
N LYS A 69 -4.43 0.52 7.90
CA LYS A 69 -5.39 1.35 7.14
C LYS A 69 -5.50 0.85 5.71
N VAL A 70 -6.66 0.27 5.35
CA VAL A 70 -6.98 -0.24 4.01
C VAL A 70 -8.38 0.25 3.62
N PRO A 71 -8.52 1.48 3.08
CA PRO A 71 -9.82 2.02 2.71
C PRO A 71 -10.43 1.28 1.50
N GLU A 72 -9.60 0.66 0.65
CA GLU A 72 -10.06 -0.11 -0.51
C GLU A 72 -10.92 -1.33 -0.10
N ASP A 73 -10.65 -1.90 1.08
CA ASP A 73 -11.34 -3.10 1.59
C ASP A 73 -12.81 -2.85 1.95
N LYS A 74 -13.24 -1.58 2.04
CA LYS A 74 -14.65 -1.22 2.24
C LYS A 74 -15.56 -1.84 1.18
N ALA A 75 -15.10 -1.88 -0.07
CA ALA A 75 -15.89 -2.44 -1.18
C ALA A 75 -16.20 -3.93 -0.98
N SER A 76 -15.32 -4.66 -0.29
CA SER A 76 -15.45 -6.10 -0.05
C SER A 76 -16.10 -6.43 1.29
N TYR A 77 -15.80 -5.65 2.33
CA TYR A 77 -16.15 -5.96 3.72
C TYR A 77 -17.26 -5.07 4.30
N GLY A 78 -17.63 -3.99 3.62
CA GLY A 78 -18.59 -2.99 4.11
C GLY A 78 -17.97 -2.06 5.14
N GLU A 79 -18.79 -1.50 6.04
CA GLU A 79 -18.32 -0.58 7.09
C GLU A 79 -17.72 -1.31 8.31
N PHE A 80 -18.12 -2.57 8.52
CA PHE A 80 -17.72 -3.38 9.67
C PHE A 80 -17.73 -4.88 9.34
N LYS A 81 -16.63 -5.57 9.66
CA LYS A 81 -16.54 -7.03 9.58
C LYS A 81 -15.70 -7.60 10.71
N ASP A 82 -16.29 -8.45 11.53
CA ASP A 82 -15.54 -9.37 12.40
C ASP A 82 -15.06 -10.57 11.55
N TRP A 83 -13.78 -10.57 11.19
CA TRP A 83 -13.17 -11.65 10.38
C TRP A 83 -12.75 -12.83 11.26
N GLY A 84 -12.22 -12.54 12.45
CA GLY A 84 -11.75 -13.55 13.39
C GLY A 84 -10.26 -13.87 13.22
N HIS A 85 -9.87 -15.07 13.63
CA HIS A 85 -8.45 -15.42 13.72
C HIS A 85 -7.81 -15.62 12.34
N TRP A 86 -6.67 -14.98 12.13
CA TRP A 86 -5.82 -15.16 10.95
C TRP A 86 -4.37 -15.39 11.36
N GLY A 87 -3.67 -16.26 10.61
CA GLY A 87 -2.31 -16.71 10.91
C GLY A 87 -1.20 -15.72 10.60
N GLY A 88 -1.53 -14.51 10.13
CA GLY A 88 -0.57 -13.51 9.68
C GLY A 88 -0.01 -13.78 8.28
N GLY A 89 0.84 -12.86 7.81
CA GLY A 89 1.50 -12.91 6.51
C GLY A 89 1.18 -11.72 5.61
N ALA A 90 1.26 -11.92 4.30
CA ALA A 90 1.11 -10.85 3.34
C ALA A 90 -0.36 -10.46 3.14
N TRP A 91 -0.72 -9.22 3.48
CA TRP A 91 -2.05 -8.65 3.25
C TRP A 91 -1.94 -7.15 2.95
N ALA A 92 -2.79 -6.66 2.04
CA ALA A 92 -2.84 -5.26 1.62
C ALA A 92 -1.45 -4.66 1.35
N GLY A 93 -0.59 -5.39 0.63
CA GLY A 93 0.75 -4.92 0.26
C GLY A 93 1.76 -4.83 1.42
N VAL A 94 1.41 -5.27 2.63
CA VAL A 94 2.32 -5.45 3.75
C VAL A 94 2.62 -6.94 3.89
N SER A 95 3.89 -7.33 3.91
CA SER A 95 4.32 -8.74 3.96
C SER A 95 4.25 -9.35 5.36
N ASP A 96 4.43 -8.53 6.40
CA ASP A 96 4.74 -8.99 7.76
C ASP A 96 3.62 -8.66 8.74
N ASN A 97 2.36 -8.92 8.34
CA ASN A 97 1.24 -8.70 9.26
C ASN A 97 1.22 -9.78 10.34
N PRO A 98 0.95 -9.41 11.61
CA PRO A 98 0.97 -10.36 12.71
C PRO A 98 -0.24 -11.31 12.68
N ALA A 99 -0.04 -12.49 13.26
CA ALA A 99 -1.13 -13.39 13.60
C ALA A 99 -1.99 -12.79 14.72
N GLY A 100 -3.29 -13.02 14.67
CA GLY A 100 -4.24 -12.54 15.68
C GLY A 100 -5.67 -12.55 15.20
N TYR A 101 -6.55 -11.86 15.92
CA TYR A 101 -7.96 -11.69 15.61
C TYR A 101 -8.19 -10.38 14.87
N TRP A 102 -8.59 -10.48 13.61
CA TRP A 102 -8.77 -9.36 12.71
C TRP A 102 -10.23 -8.89 12.70
N VAL A 103 -10.42 -7.59 12.85
CA VAL A 103 -11.71 -6.93 12.74
C VAL A 103 -11.55 -5.70 11.85
N TYR A 104 -12.34 -5.64 10.79
CA TYR A 104 -12.44 -4.49 9.91
C TYR A 104 -13.45 -3.50 10.48
N VAL A 105 -13.03 -2.26 10.63
CA VAL A 105 -13.88 -1.10 10.92
C VAL A 105 -13.39 0.00 10.00
N GLU A 106 -14.17 0.39 9.00
CA GLU A 106 -13.72 1.30 7.94
C GLU A 106 -12.98 2.53 8.50
N PRO A 107 -11.79 2.90 7.95
CA PRO A 107 -10.99 2.22 6.92
C PRO A 107 -9.90 1.29 7.49
N TYR A 108 -10.02 0.84 8.72
CA TYR A 108 -8.97 0.16 9.49
C TYR A 108 -9.24 -1.34 9.69
N TRP A 109 -8.18 -2.13 9.60
CA TRP A 109 -8.07 -3.45 10.18
C TRP A 109 -7.41 -3.34 11.54
N LEU A 110 -8.10 -3.78 12.58
CA LEU A 110 -7.58 -3.87 13.93
C LEU A 110 -7.31 -5.33 14.25
N VAL A 111 -6.14 -5.60 14.82
CA VAL A 111 -5.71 -6.95 15.18
C VAL A 111 -5.51 -7.05 16.67
N PHE A 112 -6.20 -8.00 17.27
CA PHE A 112 -6.12 -8.31 18.69
C PHE A 112 -5.37 -9.61 18.91
N LYS A 113 -4.62 -9.69 20.00
CA LYS A 113 -3.85 -10.89 20.32
C LYS A 113 -4.74 -12.00 20.89
N ASN A 114 -5.67 -11.62 21.77
CA ASN A 114 -6.47 -12.57 22.53
C ASN A 114 -7.94 -12.42 22.20
N LYS A 115 -8.65 -13.54 22.24
CA LYS A 115 -10.10 -13.58 22.33
C LYS A 115 -10.48 -13.79 23.79
N THR A 116 -11.32 -12.93 24.31
CA THR A 116 -11.91 -13.07 25.63
C THR A 116 -12.93 -14.20 25.60
N SER A 117 -12.68 -15.25 26.37
CA SER A 117 -13.68 -16.27 26.68
C SER A 117 -14.55 -15.74 27.82
N LYS A 118 -15.69 -15.12 27.50
CA LYS A 118 -16.75 -14.88 28.49
C LYS A 118 -17.54 -16.17 28.72
#